data_AF-A0A7Y2CI85-F1
#
_entry.id   AF-A0A7Y2CI85-F1
#
_cell.length_a   1.000
_cell.length_b   1.000
_cell.length_c   1.000
_cell.angle_alpha   90.00
_cell.angle_beta   90.00
_cell.angle_gamma   90.00
#
_symmetry.space_group_name_H-M   'P 1'
#
loop_
_entity.id
_entity.type
_entity.pdbx_description
1 polymer ?
#
loop_
_entity_poly.entity_id
_entity_poly.type
_entity_poly.pdbx_seq_one_letter_code
_entity_poly.pdbx_strand_id
1 'polypeptide(L)'
;IYALATPVIYVTFVIESVYRSCGDSRTPMLVVGIGTVLNIILDPLLILGVGPFPHLGVAGAAIATVIAECVVLGVWAVLYFRRSFPLPVEISRAREAFSPRRARQIVQIGTPEALIGVLYSVVYLFIASITGAFGAATTAALGIVNRLEAITYLTASALGMGVATLVGQNLGAGSVERAEASAHRGAALSAWVSGAVTVVFLAAPEAVVGLFTTSPEVIREGALFLRIVAISQVAMGLELIYGHAFAGAGDTLPPMYISVSMSVLRIPLAWWLAVPLGLGAPAIWWTITVTCLVRGLATVYWFRRGGWKRKDLGIAPAADAAAADAPVAVGPVTAAPVPVATPGVGPEGPE
;
A
#
# COMPACT_ATOMS: atom_id res chain seq x y z
N ILE A 1 -11.52 19.54 -7.00
CA ILE A 1 -11.14 19.68 -5.57
C ILE A 1 -10.29 18.49 -5.13
N TYR A 2 -10.80 17.26 -5.13
CA TYR A 2 -10.01 16.07 -4.75
C TYR A 2 -8.72 15.88 -5.58
N ALA A 3 -8.80 16.05 -6.90
CA ALA A 3 -7.64 15.97 -7.80
C ALA A 3 -6.59 17.09 -7.58
N LEU A 4 -6.93 18.17 -6.86
CA LEU A 4 -5.95 19.21 -6.51
C LEU A 4 -5.16 18.85 -5.25
N ALA A 5 -5.70 17.98 -4.39
CA ALA A 5 -5.04 17.52 -3.17
C ALA A 5 -4.13 16.31 -3.38
N THR A 6 -4.09 15.76 -4.58
CA THR A 6 -3.30 14.55 -4.89
C THR A 6 -1.81 14.68 -4.55
N PRO A 7 -1.13 15.83 -4.80
CA PRO A 7 0.26 16.00 -4.36
C PRO A 7 0.43 15.89 -2.85
N VAL A 8 -0.50 16.43 -2.06
CA VAL A 8 -0.49 16.37 -0.59
C VAL A 8 -0.62 14.91 -0.13
N ILE A 9 -1.58 14.18 -0.70
CA ILE A 9 -1.84 12.76 -0.37
C ILE A 9 -0.59 11.91 -0.63
N TYR A 10 0.08 12.10 -1.77
CA TYR A 10 1.29 11.33 -2.08
C TYR A 10 2.47 11.66 -1.18
N VAL A 11 2.65 12.92 -0.79
CA VAL A 11 3.66 13.30 0.20
C VAL A 11 3.39 12.59 1.54
N THR A 12 2.13 12.59 1.98
CA THR A 12 1.71 11.86 3.19
C THR A 12 2.04 10.37 3.09
N PHE A 13 1.70 9.70 1.98
CA PHE A 13 2.02 8.28 1.77
C PHE A 13 3.52 7.97 1.79
N VAL A 14 4.36 8.86 1.25
CA VAL A 14 5.81 8.72 1.31
C VAL A 14 6.30 8.83 2.75
N ILE A 15 5.83 9.83 3.51
CA ILE A 15 6.21 10.02 4.92
C ILE A 15 5.80 8.82 5.75
N GLU A 16 4.57 8.34 5.61
CA GLU A 16 4.11 7.14 6.31
C GLU A 16 4.97 5.91 5.99
N SER A 17 5.34 5.74 4.72
CA SER A 17 6.18 4.62 4.27
C SER A 17 7.58 4.70 4.86
N VAL A 18 8.13 5.91 5.07
CA VAL A 18 9.40 6.11 5.78
C VAL A 18 9.29 5.67 7.23
N TYR A 19 8.30 6.15 7.98
CA TYR A 19 8.09 5.75 9.38
C TYR A 19 7.91 4.24 9.52
N ARG A 20 7.06 3.64 8.67
CA ARG A 20 6.87 2.18 8.64
C ARG A 20 8.18 1.46 8.33
N SER A 21 8.97 1.92 7.37
CA SER A 21 10.26 1.31 7.01
C SER A 21 11.31 1.39 8.11
N CYS A 22 11.23 2.39 8.99
CA CYS A 22 12.06 2.50 10.19
C CYS A 22 11.56 1.66 11.37
N GLY A 23 10.42 0.97 11.23
CA GLY A 23 9.81 0.16 12.29
C GLY A 23 8.88 0.92 13.24
N ASP A 24 8.61 2.21 12.98
CA ASP A 24 7.62 2.99 13.73
C ASP A 24 6.26 2.92 13.01
N SER A 25 5.41 2.01 13.48
CA SER A 25 4.02 1.91 13.03
C SER A 25 3.04 2.74 13.86
N ARG A 26 3.45 3.22 15.04
CA ARG A 26 2.57 3.92 15.98
C ARG A 26 2.33 5.35 15.55
N THR A 27 3.39 6.06 15.15
CA THR A 27 3.28 7.45 14.75
C THR A 27 2.36 7.61 13.53
N PRO A 28 2.54 6.86 12.42
CA PRO A 28 1.60 6.92 11.29
C PRO A 28 0.16 6.61 11.66
N MET A 29 -0.07 5.59 12.49
CA MET A 29 -1.41 5.22 12.93
C MET A 29 -2.12 6.35 13.67
N LEU A 30 -1.42 7.03 14.58
CA LEU A 30 -1.98 8.16 15.33
C LEU A 30 -2.24 9.37 14.43
N VAL A 31 -1.29 9.70 13.55
CA VAL A 31 -1.42 10.87 12.66
C VAL A 31 -2.55 10.68 11.65
N VAL A 32 -2.62 9.52 10.99
CA VAL A 32 -3.72 9.18 10.07
C VAL A 32 -5.04 9.12 10.84
N GLY A 33 -5.04 8.58 12.07
CA GLY A 33 -6.22 8.54 12.94
C GLY A 33 -6.81 9.92 13.24
N ILE A 34 -5.96 10.95 13.45
CA ILE A 34 -6.43 12.34 13.60
C ILE A 34 -7.15 12.80 12.34
N GLY A 35 -6.58 12.54 11.16
CA GLY A 35 -7.19 12.85 9.87
C GLY A 35 -8.54 12.15 9.69
N THR A 36 -8.61 10.85 10.01
CA THR A 36 -9.84 10.07 9.94
C THR A 36 -10.93 10.60 10.87
N VAL A 37 -10.60 10.89 12.14
CA VAL A 37 -11.56 11.46 13.10
C VAL A 37 -12.06 12.82 12.64
N LEU A 38 -11.15 13.67 12.16
CA LEU A 38 -11.52 14.98 11.62
C LEU A 38 -12.43 14.84 10.40
N ASN A 39 -12.15 13.90 9.51
CA ASN A 39 -12.97 13.61 8.34
C ASN A 39 -14.38 13.12 8.74
N ILE A 40 -14.49 12.19 9.70
CA ILE A 40 -15.76 11.71 10.25
C ILE A 40 -16.61 12.85 10.83
N ILE A 41 -15.99 13.85 11.45
CA ILE A 41 -16.68 15.01 12.02
C ILE A 41 -17.08 16.02 10.92
N LEU A 42 -16.17 16.32 10.00
CA LEU A 42 -16.39 17.35 8.98
C LEU A 42 -17.39 16.92 7.89
N ASP A 43 -17.45 15.63 7.55
CA ASP A 43 -18.33 15.12 6.50
C ASP A 43 -19.81 15.46 6.79
N PRO A 44 -20.43 15.06 7.92
CA PRO A 44 -21.82 15.43 8.21
C PRO A 44 -22.03 16.95 8.28
N LEU A 45 -21.08 17.70 8.84
CA LEU A 45 -21.18 19.16 8.98
C LEU A 45 -21.24 19.87 7.62
N LEU A 46 -20.37 19.48 6.68
CA LEU A 46 -20.25 20.12 5.37
C LEU A 46 -21.19 19.53 4.32
N ILE A 47 -21.50 18.23 4.40
CA ILE A 47 -22.45 17.58 3.48
C ILE A 47 -23.87 18.09 3.76
N LEU A 48 -24.30 18.00 5.02
CA LEU A 48 -25.68 18.34 5.43
C LEU A 48 -25.84 19.81 5.82
N GLY A 49 -24.75 20.58 5.94
CA GLY A 49 -24.80 22.00 6.33
C GLY A 49 -25.34 22.22 7.74
N VAL A 50 -24.81 21.48 8.72
CA VAL A 50 -25.27 21.56 10.11
C VAL A 50 -24.60 22.75 10.82
N GLY A 51 -25.40 23.61 11.46
CA GLY A 51 -24.89 24.75 12.23
C GLY A 51 -24.50 25.95 11.34
N PRO A 52 -23.31 26.55 11.49
CA PRO A 52 -22.88 27.69 10.68
C PRO A 52 -22.40 27.30 9.27
N PHE A 53 -22.34 26.00 8.97
CA PHE A 53 -21.78 25.49 7.72
C PHE A 53 -22.85 25.44 6.61
N PRO A 54 -22.52 25.84 5.37
CA PRO A 54 -23.43 25.73 4.24
C PRO A 54 -23.67 24.27 3.83
N HIS A 55 -24.83 23.97 3.25
CA HIS A 55 -25.16 22.65 2.73
C HIS A 55 -24.45 22.40 1.37
N LEU A 56 -23.25 21.82 1.41
CA LEU A 56 -22.39 21.65 0.23
C LEU A 56 -22.56 20.29 -0.46
N GLY A 57 -23.32 19.35 0.11
CA GLY A 57 -23.56 18.03 -0.49
C GLY A 57 -22.24 17.30 -0.82
N VAL A 58 -22.13 16.77 -2.04
CA VAL A 58 -20.94 16.03 -2.51
C VAL A 58 -19.66 16.90 -2.51
N ALA A 59 -19.79 18.21 -2.75
CA ALA A 59 -18.65 19.12 -2.66
C ALA A 59 -18.14 19.26 -1.22
N GLY A 60 -19.04 19.16 -0.24
CA GLY A 60 -18.72 19.14 1.19
C GLY A 60 -17.81 17.97 1.57
N ALA A 61 -18.10 16.77 1.07
CA ALA A 61 -17.27 15.57 1.29
C ALA A 61 -15.84 15.75 0.72
N ALA A 62 -15.73 16.33 -0.47
CA ALA A 62 -14.42 16.62 -1.06
C ALA A 62 -13.63 17.63 -0.23
N ILE A 63 -14.28 18.70 0.25
CA ILE A 63 -13.64 19.73 1.06
C ILE A 63 -13.22 19.18 2.43
N ALA A 64 -14.08 18.41 3.09
CA ALA A 64 -13.78 17.73 4.36
C ALA A 64 -12.52 16.87 4.25
N THR A 65 -12.40 16.12 3.16
CA THR A 65 -11.23 15.27 2.88
C THR A 65 -9.96 16.10 2.70
N VAL A 66 -10.01 17.18 1.92
CA VAL A 66 -8.85 18.07 1.72
C VAL A 66 -8.42 18.73 3.03
N ILE A 67 -9.37 19.17 3.87
CA ILE A 67 -9.06 19.75 5.18
C ILE A 67 -8.37 18.72 6.08
N ALA A 68 -8.89 17.49 6.14
CA ALA A 68 -8.29 16.41 6.92
C ALA A 68 -6.85 16.12 6.48
N GLU A 69 -6.60 16.00 5.18
CA GLU A 69 -5.27 15.78 4.62
C GLU A 69 -4.31 16.95 4.88
N CYS A 70 -4.78 18.19 4.80
CA CYS A 70 -3.98 19.37 5.15
C CYS A 70 -3.59 19.38 6.64
N VAL A 71 -4.48 18.95 7.53
CA VAL A 71 -4.18 18.81 8.96
C VAL A 71 -3.16 17.71 9.20
N VAL A 72 -3.33 16.55 8.55
CA VAL A 72 -2.36 15.44 8.60
C VAL A 72 -0.97 15.89 8.13
N LEU A 73 -0.90 16.58 6.98
CA LEU A 73 0.36 17.15 6.48
C LEU A 73 0.96 18.17 7.46
N GLY A 74 0.12 19.00 8.10
CA GLY A 74 0.54 19.94 9.13
C GLY A 74 1.17 19.23 10.35
N VAL A 75 0.58 18.13 10.81
CA VAL A 75 1.14 17.32 11.89
C VAL A 75 2.49 16.72 11.48
N TRP A 76 2.60 16.21 10.25
CA TRP A 76 3.89 15.74 9.73
C TRP A 76 4.95 16.84 9.67
N ALA A 77 4.59 18.04 9.24
CA ALA A 77 5.48 19.19 9.23
C ALA A 77 5.97 19.53 10.65
N VAL A 78 5.07 19.52 11.66
CA VAL A 78 5.45 19.74 13.06
C VAL A 78 6.44 18.67 13.55
N LEU A 79 6.20 17.39 13.26
CA LEU A 79 7.10 16.30 13.66
C LEU A 79 8.48 16.42 12.99
N TYR A 80 8.51 16.84 11.72
CA TYR A 80 9.74 17.14 11.00
C TYR A 80 10.51 18.29 11.65
N PHE A 81 9.87 19.44 11.89
CA PHE A 81 10.54 20.62 12.47
C PHE A 81 10.96 20.41 13.93
N ARG A 82 10.26 19.56 14.68
CA ARG A 82 10.65 19.15 16.05
C ARG A 82 11.76 18.10 16.08
N ARG A 83 12.32 17.71 14.93
CA ARG A 83 13.34 16.66 14.78
C ARG A 83 12.94 15.33 15.42
N SER A 84 11.65 15.04 15.43
CA SER A 84 11.08 13.73 15.82
C SER A 84 10.88 12.82 14.60
N PHE A 85 11.43 13.22 13.45
CA PHE A 85 11.43 12.43 12.23
C PHE A 85 12.48 11.30 12.33
N PRO A 86 12.16 10.07 11.91
CA PRO A 86 13.01 8.90 12.13
C PRO A 86 14.30 8.90 11.28
N LEU A 87 14.41 9.80 10.31
CA LEU A 87 15.58 9.95 9.45
C LEU A 87 16.12 11.39 9.53
N PRO A 88 17.44 11.59 9.42
CA PRO A 88 18.05 12.92 9.34
C PRO A 88 17.86 13.50 7.93
N VAL A 89 16.60 13.74 7.54
CA VAL A 89 16.27 14.28 6.22
C VAL A 89 16.49 15.80 6.24
N GLU A 90 17.45 16.27 5.45
CA GLU A 90 17.61 17.68 5.14
C GLU A 90 16.97 17.97 3.78
N ILE A 91 15.75 18.54 3.77
CA ILE A 91 15.05 18.90 2.52
C ILE A 91 15.90 19.83 1.64
N SER A 92 16.73 20.67 2.24
CA SER A 92 17.68 21.55 1.55
C SER A 92 18.67 20.80 0.65
N ARG A 93 18.98 19.53 0.96
CA ARG A 93 19.88 18.67 0.16
C ARG A 93 19.14 17.69 -0.73
N ALA A 94 17.83 17.84 -0.93
CA ALA A 94 17.04 16.91 -1.73
C ALA A 94 17.57 16.74 -3.17
N ARG A 95 18.13 17.81 -3.75
CA ARG A 95 18.74 17.78 -5.09
C ARG A 95 20.02 16.93 -5.13
N GLU A 96 20.82 16.97 -4.08
CA GLU A 96 22.08 16.21 -3.96
C GLU A 96 21.79 14.73 -3.67
N ALA A 97 20.70 14.45 -2.95
CA ALA A 97 20.25 13.08 -2.67
C ALA A 97 19.63 12.37 -3.90
N PHE A 98 19.34 13.10 -4.98
CA PHE A 98 18.72 12.52 -6.17
C PHE A 98 19.69 11.60 -6.92
N SER A 99 19.29 10.34 -7.10
CA SER A 99 20.04 9.35 -7.88
C SER A 99 19.13 8.76 -8.96
N PRO A 100 19.45 8.93 -10.26
CA PRO A 100 18.70 8.31 -11.35
C PRO A 100 18.58 6.79 -11.20
N ARG A 101 19.61 6.15 -10.64
CA ARG A 101 19.61 4.71 -10.37
C ARG A 101 18.55 4.33 -9.34
N ARG A 102 18.48 5.04 -8.20
CA ARG A 102 17.46 4.79 -7.16
C ARG A 102 16.06 5.13 -7.66
N ALA A 103 15.90 6.23 -8.40
CA ALA A 103 14.63 6.60 -9.01
C ALA A 103 14.12 5.50 -9.96
N ARG A 104 14.99 4.95 -10.82
CA ARG A 104 14.65 3.82 -11.69
C ARG A 104 14.24 2.58 -10.90
N GLN A 105 14.92 2.28 -9.80
CA GLN A 105 14.56 1.14 -8.94
C GLN A 105 13.18 1.31 -8.29
N ILE A 106 12.88 2.50 -7.75
CA ILE A 106 11.57 2.82 -7.19
C ILE A 106 10.47 2.60 -8.24
N VAL A 107 10.67 3.10 -9.46
CA VAL A 107 9.73 2.90 -10.57
C VAL A 107 9.62 1.41 -10.95
N GLN A 108 10.73 0.70 -11.07
CA GLN A 108 10.72 -0.73 -11.43
C GLN A 108 10.01 -1.61 -10.40
N ILE A 109 10.09 -1.27 -9.11
CA ILE A 109 9.40 -2.01 -8.05
C ILE A 109 7.92 -1.62 -7.99
N GLY A 110 7.60 -0.33 -8.07
CA GLY A 110 6.23 0.19 -7.92
C GLY A 110 5.34 0.06 -9.15
N THR A 111 5.89 0.11 -10.37
CA THR A 111 5.10 0.01 -11.61
C THR A 111 4.32 -1.31 -11.74
N PRO A 112 4.93 -2.49 -11.47
CA PRO A 112 4.18 -3.75 -11.41
C PRO A 112 2.95 -3.71 -10.49
N GLU A 113 3.11 -3.18 -9.28
CA GLU A 113 2.05 -3.10 -8.28
C GLU A 113 0.94 -2.13 -8.72
N ALA A 114 1.32 -0.96 -9.24
CA ALA A 114 0.36 0.00 -9.80
C ALA A 114 -0.43 -0.60 -10.97
N LEU A 115 0.23 -1.35 -11.85
CA LEU A 115 -0.42 -1.99 -13.00
C LEU A 115 -1.41 -3.08 -12.58
N ILE A 116 -1.09 -3.86 -11.54
CA ILE A 116 -2.03 -4.84 -10.95
C ILE A 116 -3.30 -4.13 -10.46
N GLY A 117 -3.15 -3.00 -9.75
CA GLY A 117 -4.29 -2.21 -9.27
C GLY A 117 -5.17 -1.69 -10.39
N VAL A 118 -4.58 -1.08 -11.42
CA VAL A 118 -5.33 -0.59 -12.61
C VAL A 118 -6.04 -1.74 -13.33
N LEU A 119 -5.34 -2.86 -13.52
CA LEU A 119 -5.92 -4.04 -14.17
C LEU A 119 -7.10 -4.59 -13.37
N TYR A 120 -7.02 -4.60 -12.04
CA TYR A 120 -8.14 -5.03 -11.19
C TYR A 120 -9.39 -4.17 -11.41
N SER A 121 -9.23 -2.85 -11.47
CA SER A 121 -10.34 -1.93 -11.78
C SER A 121 -10.94 -2.18 -13.15
N VAL A 122 -10.11 -2.40 -14.18
CA VAL A 122 -10.58 -2.71 -15.54
C VAL A 122 -11.33 -4.04 -15.58
N VAL A 123 -10.77 -5.09 -14.98
CA VAL A 123 -11.40 -6.41 -14.91
C VAL A 123 -12.74 -6.34 -14.19
N TYR A 124 -12.82 -5.58 -13.09
CA TYR A 124 -14.06 -5.38 -12.36
C TYR A 124 -15.14 -4.70 -13.20
N LEU A 125 -14.80 -3.71 -14.03
CA LEU A 125 -15.75 -3.08 -14.97
C LEU A 125 -16.37 -4.10 -15.93
N PHE A 126 -15.55 -4.99 -16.50
CA PHE A 126 -16.05 -6.05 -17.38
C PHE A 126 -16.93 -7.06 -16.63
N ILE A 127 -16.51 -7.50 -15.45
CA ILE A 127 -17.32 -8.40 -14.61
C ILE A 127 -18.65 -7.75 -14.25
N ALA A 128 -18.66 -6.46 -13.85
CA ALA A 128 -19.88 -5.73 -13.56
C ALA A 128 -20.79 -5.61 -14.80
N SER A 129 -20.21 -5.40 -15.98
CA SER A 129 -20.97 -5.36 -17.24
C SER A 129 -21.60 -6.72 -17.58
N ILE A 130 -20.86 -7.83 -17.44
CA ILE A 130 -21.39 -9.18 -17.68
C ILE A 130 -22.51 -9.50 -16.68
N THR A 131 -22.29 -9.19 -15.40
CA THR A 131 -23.28 -9.37 -14.34
C THR A 131 -24.55 -8.54 -14.59
N GLY A 132 -24.41 -7.33 -15.14
CA GLY A 132 -25.52 -6.44 -15.50
C GLY A 132 -26.54 -7.08 -16.44
N ALA A 133 -26.11 -8.00 -17.32
CA ALA A 133 -26.99 -8.72 -18.23
C ALA A 133 -27.92 -9.73 -17.51
N PHE A 134 -27.61 -10.11 -16.26
CA PHE A 134 -28.41 -11.05 -15.47
C PHE A 134 -29.43 -10.38 -14.55
N GLY A 135 -29.53 -9.05 -14.58
CA GLY A 135 -30.57 -8.29 -13.91
C GLY A 135 -30.10 -7.41 -12.75
N ALA A 136 -31.02 -6.57 -12.29
CA ALA A 136 -30.74 -5.58 -11.24
C ALA A 136 -30.39 -6.23 -9.90
N ALA A 137 -31.06 -7.34 -9.55
CA ALA A 137 -30.81 -8.03 -8.28
C ALA A 137 -29.39 -8.62 -8.20
N THR A 138 -28.92 -9.27 -9.26
CA THR A 138 -27.56 -9.81 -9.36
C THR A 138 -26.49 -8.72 -9.31
N THR A 139 -26.77 -7.58 -9.96
CA THR A 139 -25.86 -6.41 -9.94
C THR A 139 -25.79 -5.77 -8.55
N ALA A 140 -26.92 -5.64 -7.86
CA ALA A 140 -26.97 -5.16 -6.49
C ALA A 140 -26.21 -6.11 -5.54
N ALA A 141 -26.40 -7.42 -5.71
CA ALA A 141 -25.67 -8.44 -4.97
C ALA A 141 -24.14 -8.33 -5.16
N LEU A 142 -23.66 -8.13 -6.39
CA LEU A 142 -22.24 -7.88 -6.67
C LEU A 142 -21.69 -6.71 -5.84
N GLY A 143 -22.41 -5.59 -5.83
CA GLY A 143 -22.00 -4.41 -5.08
C GLY A 143 -22.00 -4.59 -3.56
N ILE A 144 -22.94 -5.38 -3.01
CA ILE A 144 -22.98 -5.68 -1.57
C ILE A 144 -21.84 -6.62 -1.19
N VAL A 145 -21.66 -7.72 -1.92
CA VAL A 145 -20.61 -8.71 -1.63
C VAL A 145 -19.22 -8.10 -1.81
N ASN A 146 -18.98 -7.26 -2.81
CA ASN A 146 -17.71 -6.56 -2.96
C ASN A 146 -17.37 -5.66 -1.76
N ARG A 147 -18.38 -5.02 -1.13
CA ARG A 147 -18.16 -4.24 0.11
C ARG A 147 -17.83 -5.13 1.29
N LEU A 148 -18.46 -6.31 1.38
CA LEU A 148 -18.16 -7.30 2.41
C LEU A 148 -16.73 -7.84 2.25
N GLU A 149 -16.31 -8.17 1.03
CA GLU A 149 -14.96 -8.64 0.74
C GLU A 149 -13.88 -7.57 1.00
N ALA A 150 -14.21 -6.29 0.82
CA ALA A 150 -13.29 -5.19 1.10
C ALA A 150 -12.77 -5.23 2.54
N ILE A 151 -13.57 -5.70 3.51
CA ILE A 151 -13.15 -5.85 4.90
C ILE A 151 -11.99 -6.84 5.00
N THR A 152 -12.13 -8.04 4.41
CA THR A 152 -11.07 -9.06 4.39
C THR A 152 -9.85 -8.57 3.62
N TYR A 153 -10.06 -7.96 2.46
CA TYR A 153 -8.99 -7.45 1.60
C TYR A 153 -8.17 -6.37 2.30
N LEU A 154 -8.81 -5.35 2.87
CA LEU A 154 -8.13 -4.25 3.57
C LEU A 154 -7.36 -4.77 4.80
N THR A 155 -7.94 -5.73 5.54
CA THR A 155 -7.28 -6.33 6.70
C THR A 155 -6.03 -7.12 6.29
N ALA A 156 -6.13 -7.94 5.24
CA ALA A 156 -4.99 -8.70 4.72
C ALA A 156 -3.92 -7.78 4.12
N SER A 157 -4.31 -6.70 3.42
CA SER A 157 -3.38 -5.71 2.88
C SER A 157 -2.66 -4.94 3.98
N ALA A 158 -3.36 -4.51 5.03
CA ALA A 158 -2.74 -3.84 6.18
C ALA A 158 -1.70 -4.72 6.88
N LEU A 159 -2.03 -6.00 7.11
CA LEU A 159 -1.09 -6.97 7.65
C LEU A 159 0.09 -7.21 6.69
N GLY A 160 -0.19 -7.30 5.39
CA GLY A 160 0.78 -7.48 4.34
C GLY A 160 1.80 -6.35 4.27
N MET A 161 1.38 -5.08 4.39
CA MET A 161 2.31 -3.94 4.47
C MET A 161 3.29 -4.08 5.64
N GLY A 162 2.82 -4.55 6.80
CA GLY A 162 3.69 -4.84 7.94
C GLY A 162 4.68 -5.98 7.65
N VAL A 163 4.22 -7.03 6.97
CA VAL A 163 5.09 -8.13 6.50
C VAL A 163 6.14 -7.64 5.51
N ALA A 164 5.78 -6.78 4.56
CA ALA A 164 6.70 -6.20 3.58
C ALA A 164 7.86 -5.45 4.27
N THR A 165 7.54 -4.61 5.25
CA THR A 165 8.53 -3.92 6.09
C THR A 165 9.46 -4.91 6.78
N LEU A 166 8.91 -5.91 7.48
CA LEU A 166 9.71 -6.87 8.23
C LEU A 166 10.59 -7.72 7.31
N VAL A 167 10.08 -8.14 6.15
CA VAL A 167 10.85 -8.88 5.14
C VAL A 167 12.01 -8.02 4.63
N GLY A 168 11.74 -6.77 4.23
CA GLY A 168 12.77 -5.86 3.73
C GLY A 168 13.85 -5.56 4.76
N GLN A 169 13.47 -5.29 6.02
CA GLN A 169 14.41 -5.06 7.12
C GLN A 169 15.28 -6.29 7.42
N ASN A 170 14.67 -7.48 7.51
CA ASN A 170 15.42 -8.70 7.80
C ASN A 170 16.36 -9.09 6.65
N LEU A 171 15.94 -8.91 5.39
CA LEU A 171 16.82 -9.11 4.22
C LEU A 171 17.96 -8.10 4.19
N GLY A 172 17.68 -6.83 4.46
CA GLY A 172 18.71 -5.79 4.57
C GLY A 172 19.72 -6.05 5.70
N ALA A 173 19.29 -6.74 6.76
CA ALA A 173 20.15 -7.21 7.86
C ALA A 173 20.81 -8.58 7.61
N GLY A 174 20.69 -9.14 6.40
CA GLY A 174 21.25 -10.45 6.04
C GLY A 174 20.56 -11.65 6.72
N SER A 175 19.45 -11.43 7.42
CA SER A 175 18.72 -12.46 8.19
C SER A 175 17.57 -13.06 7.38
N VAL A 176 17.90 -13.85 6.35
CA VAL A 176 16.92 -14.41 5.40
C VAL A 176 15.89 -15.31 6.08
N GLU A 177 16.28 -16.10 7.08
CA GLU A 177 15.40 -17.00 7.84
C GLU A 177 14.35 -16.21 8.62
N ARG A 178 14.73 -15.06 9.17
CA ARG A 178 13.80 -14.16 9.87
C ARG A 178 12.83 -13.52 8.90
N ALA A 179 13.28 -13.15 7.69
CA ALA A 179 12.41 -12.62 6.64
C ALA A 179 11.34 -13.66 6.23
N GLU A 180 11.74 -14.91 6.00
CA GLU A 180 10.80 -16.00 5.69
C GLU A 180 9.83 -16.29 6.84
N ALA A 181 10.32 -16.30 8.08
CA ALA A 181 9.48 -16.47 9.26
C ALA A 181 8.45 -15.35 9.41
N SER A 182 8.81 -14.10 9.10
CA SER A 182 7.87 -12.97 9.09
C SER A 182 6.76 -13.16 8.07
N ALA A 183 7.09 -13.61 6.85
CA ALA A 183 6.08 -13.91 5.82
C ALA A 183 5.13 -15.03 6.26
N HIS A 184 5.65 -16.14 6.79
CA HIS A 184 4.83 -17.26 7.24
C HIS A 184 3.95 -16.94 8.45
N ARG A 185 4.45 -16.17 9.42
CA ARG A 185 3.65 -15.72 10.57
C ARG A 185 2.54 -14.77 10.14
N GLY A 186 2.84 -13.83 9.25
CA GLY A 186 1.82 -12.97 8.64
C GLY A 186 0.77 -13.78 7.88
N ALA A 187 1.20 -14.79 7.13
CA ALA A 187 0.29 -15.65 6.36
C ALA A 187 -0.61 -16.48 7.28
N ALA A 188 -0.07 -17.00 8.39
CA ALA A 188 -0.86 -17.71 9.39
C ALA A 188 -1.89 -16.81 10.07
N LEU A 189 -1.51 -15.58 10.45
CA LEU A 189 -2.43 -14.61 11.04
C LEU A 189 -3.51 -14.19 10.03
N SER A 190 -3.14 -13.92 8.77
CA SER A 190 -4.12 -13.62 7.73
C SER A 190 -5.07 -14.79 7.49
N ALA A 191 -4.57 -16.02 7.46
CA ALA A 191 -5.41 -17.20 7.29
C ALA A 191 -6.40 -17.38 8.44
N TRP A 192 -6.00 -17.04 9.67
CA TRP A 192 -6.88 -17.07 10.84
C TRP A 192 -8.00 -16.02 10.73
N VAL A 193 -7.65 -14.77 10.40
CA VAL A 193 -8.62 -13.68 10.24
C VAL A 193 -9.56 -13.94 9.06
N SER A 194 -9.02 -14.27 7.88
CA SER A 194 -9.83 -14.61 6.70
C SER A 194 -10.66 -15.87 6.93
N GLY A 195 -10.16 -16.83 7.72
CA GLY A 195 -10.90 -18.03 8.13
C GLY A 195 -12.09 -17.69 9.01
N ALA A 196 -11.94 -16.79 9.99
CA ALA A 196 -13.06 -16.32 10.81
C ALA A 196 -14.14 -15.63 9.96
N VAL A 197 -13.74 -14.77 9.01
CA VAL A 197 -14.68 -14.15 8.07
C VAL A 197 -15.37 -15.18 7.18
N THR A 198 -14.62 -16.18 6.69
CA THR A 198 -15.17 -17.29 5.90
C THR A 198 -16.27 -18.02 6.66
N VAL A 199 -16.06 -18.32 7.95
CA VAL A 199 -17.06 -18.98 8.80
C VAL A 199 -18.32 -18.13 8.91
N VAL A 200 -18.18 -16.81 9.14
CA VAL A 200 -19.33 -15.89 9.21
C VAL A 200 -20.11 -15.88 7.90
N PHE A 201 -19.41 -15.80 6.76
CA PHE A 201 -20.04 -15.79 5.43
C PHE A 201 -20.75 -17.10 5.10
N LEU A 202 -20.24 -18.25 5.56
CA LEU A 202 -20.87 -19.55 5.35
C LEU A 202 -22.04 -19.81 6.31
N ALA A 203 -21.92 -19.37 7.57
CA ALA A 203 -22.91 -19.65 8.61
C ALA A 203 -24.18 -18.82 8.48
N ALA A 204 -24.08 -17.56 8.07
CA ALA A 204 -25.22 -16.64 8.01
C ALA A 204 -25.20 -15.67 6.81
N PRO A 205 -25.08 -16.16 5.56
CA PRO A 205 -24.91 -15.29 4.40
C PRO A 205 -26.12 -14.38 4.15
N GLU A 206 -27.35 -14.88 4.32
CA GLU A 206 -28.58 -14.10 4.17
C GLU A 206 -28.66 -12.98 5.21
N ALA A 207 -28.25 -13.24 6.46
CA ALA A 207 -28.25 -12.23 7.51
C ALA A 207 -27.21 -11.13 7.24
N VAL A 208 -26.00 -11.52 6.80
CA VAL A 208 -24.93 -10.58 6.46
C VAL A 208 -25.33 -9.69 5.28
N VAL A 209 -25.93 -10.25 4.23
CA VAL A 209 -26.43 -9.48 3.09
C VAL A 209 -27.64 -8.63 3.48
N GLY A 210 -28.51 -9.14 4.35
CA GLY A 210 -29.69 -8.44 4.88
C GLY A 210 -29.37 -7.17 5.68
N LEU A 211 -28.12 -7.00 6.14
CA LEU A 211 -27.67 -5.74 6.74
C LEU A 211 -27.65 -4.57 5.73
N PHE A 212 -27.59 -4.86 4.43
CA PHE A 212 -27.47 -3.85 3.37
C PHE A 212 -28.75 -3.63 2.58
N THR A 213 -29.69 -4.57 2.64
CA THR A 213 -30.91 -4.50 1.83
C THR A 213 -32.04 -5.31 2.45
N THR A 214 -33.27 -4.89 2.19
CA THR A 214 -34.50 -5.59 2.58
C THR A 214 -35.13 -6.36 1.41
N SER A 215 -34.58 -6.26 0.19
CA SER A 215 -35.12 -6.95 -0.99
C SER A 215 -34.83 -8.45 -0.93
N PRO A 216 -35.85 -9.32 -0.88
CA PRO A 216 -35.64 -10.77 -0.77
C PRO A 216 -34.85 -11.36 -1.94
N GLU A 217 -35.06 -10.83 -3.15
CA GLU A 217 -34.36 -11.29 -4.36
C GLU A 217 -32.86 -10.98 -4.28
N VAL A 218 -32.50 -9.76 -3.86
CA VAL A 218 -31.10 -9.34 -3.70
C VAL A 218 -30.42 -10.14 -2.58
N ILE A 219 -31.14 -10.41 -1.49
CA ILE A 219 -30.63 -11.25 -0.39
C ILE A 219 -30.31 -12.66 -0.91
N ARG A 220 -31.20 -13.26 -1.69
CA ARG A 220 -30.98 -14.61 -2.24
C ARG A 220 -29.77 -14.66 -3.18
N GLU A 221 -29.67 -13.73 -4.13
CA GLU A 221 -28.54 -13.66 -5.06
C GLU A 221 -27.22 -13.33 -4.34
N GLY A 222 -27.26 -12.39 -3.40
CA GLY A 222 -26.11 -12.01 -2.58
C GLY A 222 -25.63 -13.14 -1.68
N ALA A 223 -26.55 -13.88 -1.06
CA ALA A 223 -26.19 -15.01 -0.18
C ALA A 223 -25.55 -16.15 -0.98
N LEU A 224 -26.05 -16.44 -2.18
CA LEU A 224 -25.43 -17.41 -3.08
C LEU A 224 -24.01 -16.99 -3.45
N PHE A 225 -23.84 -15.73 -3.88
CA PHE A 225 -22.51 -15.21 -4.22
C PHE A 225 -21.57 -15.25 -3.00
N LEU A 226 -22.05 -14.80 -1.83
CA LEU A 226 -21.26 -14.76 -0.61
C LEU A 226 -20.77 -16.16 -0.17
N ARG A 227 -21.62 -17.19 -0.27
CA ARG A 227 -21.23 -18.59 0.00
C ARG A 227 -20.13 -19.07 -0.95
N ILE A 228 -20.24 -18.76 -2.24
CA ILE A 228 -19.27 -19.19 -3.25
C ILE A 228 -17.93 -18.48 -3.04
N VAL A 229 -17.93 -17.19 -2.73
CA VAL A 229 -16.69 -16.41 -2.58
C VAL A 229 -15.99 -16.68 -1.25
N ALA A 230 -16.74 -17.06 -0.21
CA ALA A 230 -16.21 -17.45 1.10
C ALA A 230 -15.10 -18.51 0.98
N ILE A 231 -15.25 -19.46 0.06
CA ILE A 231 -14.29 -20.56 -0.19
C ILE A 231 -12.88 -20.02 -0.53
N SER A 232 -12.79 -18.85 -1.16
CA SER A 232 -11.52 -18.26 -1.59
C SER A 232 -10.92 -17.21 -0.64
N GLN A 233 -11.61 -16.82 0.44
CA GLN A 233 -11.14 -15.71 1.30
C GLN A 233 -9.78 -15.98 1.93
N VAL A 234 -9.53 -17.22 2.38
CA VAL A 234 -8.22 -17.61 2.91
C VAL A 234 -7.14 -17.55 1.83
N ALA A 235 -7.42 -18.03 0.62
CA ALA A 235 -6.47 -17.97 -0.49
C ALA A 235 -6.15 -16.53 -0.91
N MET A 236 -7.15 -15.64 -0.89
CA MET A 236 -6.96 -14.20 -1.09
C MET A 236 -6.03 -13.62 -0.03
N GLY A 237 -6.27 -13.92 1.25
CA GLY A 237 -5.39 -13.46 2.33
C GLY A 237 -3.94 -13.91 2.13
N LEU A 238 -3.74 -15.19 1.78
CA LEU A 238 -2.40 -15.71 1.46
C LEU A 238 -1.78 -15.03 0.24
N GLU A 239 -2.55 -14.81 -0.84
CA GLU A 239 -2.11 -14.08 -2.04
C GLU A 239 -1.53 -12.71 -1.65
N LEU A 240 -2.28 -11.94 -0.85
CA LEU A 240 -1.87 -10.60 -0.42
C LEU A 240 -0.61 -10.65 0.45
N ILE A 241 -0.56 -11.53 1.47
CA ILE A 241 0.59 -11.56 2.37
C ILE A 241 1.87 -11.92 1.62
N TYR A 242 1.86 -12.98 0.81
CA TYR A 242 3.05 -13.37 0.06
C TYR A 242 3.38 -12.36 -1.05
N GLY A 243 2.37 -11.74 -1.68
CA GLY A 243 2.57 -10.64 -2.62
C GLY A 243 3.30 -9.44 -1.98
N HIS A 244 2.90 -9.05 -0.77
CA HIS A 244 3.59 -8.01 -0.02
C HIS A 244 4.97 -8.45 0.49
N ALA A 245 5.16 -9.72 0.84
CA ALA A 245 6.49 -10.25 1.17
C ALA A 245 7.45 -10.18 -0.05
N PHE A 246 6.95 -10.51 -1.25
CA PHE A 246 7.69 -10.33 -2.50
C PHE A 246 8.04 -8.86 -2.74
N ALA A 247 7.10 -7.93 -2.50
CA ALA A 247 7.36 -6.49 -2.60
C ALA A 247 8.43 -6.03 -1.60
N GLY A 248 8.37 -6.50 -0.35
CA GLY A 248 9.38 -6.25 0.68
C GLY A 248 10.78 -6.79 0.31
N ALA A 249 10.83 -7.88 -0.45
CA ALA A 249 12.07 -8.43 -1.00
C ALA A 249 12.54 -7.74 -2.30
N GLY A 250 11.76 -6.81 -2.85
CA GLY A 250 12.03 -6.19 -4.15
C GLY A 250 11.87 -7.13 -5.35
N ASP A 251 11.21 -8.27 -5.17
CA ASP A 251 10.90 -9.23 -6.23
C ASP A 251 9.42 -9.18 -6.64
N THR A 252 9.01 -8.11 -7.31
CA THR A 252 7.59 -7.87 -7.65
C THR A 252 7.11 -8.52 -8.94
N LEU A 253 8.00 -9.13 -9.74
CA LEU A 253 7.62 -9.77 -11.01
C LEU A 253 6.82 -11.07 -10.83
N PRO A 254 7.21 -12.00 -9.93
CA PRO A 254 6.42 -13.21 -9.65
C PRO A 254 4.93 -12.96 -9.33
N PRO A 255 4.57 -12.12 -8.34
CA PRO A 255 3.17 -11.86 -8.05
C PRO A 255 2.47 -11.15 -9.23
N MET A 256 3.17 -10.26 -9.95
CA MET A 256 2.62 -9.62 -11.14
C MET A 256 2.22 -10.63 -12.22
N TYR A 257 3.09 -11.59 -12.58
CA TYR A 257 2.75 -12.58 -13.60
C TYR A 257 1.53 -13.43 -13.21
N ILE A 258 1.44 -13.85 -11.94
CA ILE A 258 0.31 -14.61 -11.42
C ILE A 258 -0.97 -13.77 -11.46
N SER A 259 -0.95 -12.57 -10.88
CA SER A 259 -2.14 -11.73 -10.75
C SER A 259 -2.61 -11.23 -12.11
N VAL A 260 -1.72 -10.82 -13.02
CA VAL A 260 -2.10 -10.34 -14.36
C VAL A 260 -2.69 -11.47 -15.21
N SER A 261 -2.01 -12.62 -15.29
CA SER A 261 -2.51 -13.75 -16.11
C SER A 261 -3.88 -14.22 -15.66
N MET A 262 -4.08 -14.41 -14.36
CA MET A 262 -5.35 -14.87 -13.80
C MET A 262 -6.46 -13.81 -13.89
N SER A 263 -6.12 -12.51 -13.78
CA SER A 263 -7.10 -11.44 -13.88
C SER A 263 -7.56 -11.23 -15.33
N VAL A 264 -6.64 -11.33 -16.31
CA VAL A 264 -7.00 -11.27 -17.73
C VAL A 264 -7.83 -12.50 -18.13
N LEU A 265 -7.43 -13.70 -17.68
CA LEU A 265 -8.18 -14.94 -17.95
C LEU A 265 -9.59 -14.93 -17.34
N ARG A 266 -9.79 -14.20 -16.25
CA ARG A 266 -11.08 -14.12 -15.54
C ARG A 266 -12.21 -13.61 -16.43
N ILE A 267 -11.96 -12.62 -17.29
CA ILE A 267 -12.99 -12.00 -18.15
C ILE A 267 -13.57 -13.01 -19.17
N PRO A 268 -12.76 -13.59 -20.08
CA PRO A 268 -13.29 -14.54 -21.07
C PRO A 268 -13.85 -15.79 -20.41
N LEU A 269 -13.28 -16.25 -19.30
CA LEU A 269 -13.80 -17.41 -18.57
C LEU A 269 -15.18 -17.14 -17.97
N ALA A 270 -15.38 -15.97 -17.33
CA ALA A 270 -16.66 -15.61 -16.75
C ALA A 270 -17.73 -15.43 -17.84
N TRP A 271 -17.39 -14.75 -18.93
CA TRP A 271 -18.30 -14.58 -20.06
C TRP A 271 -18.67 -15.91 -20.71
N TRP A 272 -17.68 -16.76 -21.00
CA TRP A 272 -17.89 -18.04 -21.69
C TRP A 272 -18.75 -19.02 -20.89
N LEU A 273 -18.50 -19.11 -19.58
CA LEU A 273 -19.28 -19.99 -18.70
C LEU A 273 -20.69 -19.44 -18.44
N ALA A 274 -20.82 -18.13 -18.23
CA ALA A 274 -22.11 -17.54 -17.88
C ALA A 274 -23.07 -17.45 -19.08
N VAL A 275 -22.55 -17.11 -20.28
CA VAL A 275 -23.38 -16.77 -21.45
C VAL A 275 -23.47 -17.94 -22.45
N PRO A 276 -22.43 -18.31 -23.24
CA PRO A 276 -22.50 -19.45 -24.17
C PRO A 276 -22.87 -20.79 -23.54
N LEU A 277 -22.31 -21.11 -22.37
CA LEU A 277 -22.56 -22.40 -21.71
C LEU A 277 -23.88 -22.41 -20.90
N GLY A 278 -24.55 -21.25 -20.78
CA GLY A 278 -25.85 -21.13 -20.13
C GLY A 278 -25.86 -21.41 -18.62
N LEU A 279 -24.70 -21.37 -17.95
CA LEU A 279 -24.61 -21.63 -16.50
C LEU A 279 -25.09 -20.44 -15.64
N GLY A 280 -25.38 -19.30 -16.27
CA GLY A 280 -25.98 -18.13 -15.63
C GLY A 280 -25.03 -17.36 -14.71
N ALA A 281 -25.59 -16.45 -13.90
CA ALA A 281 -24.84 -15.62 -12.96
C ALA A 281 -23.92 -16.39 -11.99
N PRO A 282 -24.29 -17.57 -11.45
CA PRO A 282 -23.42 -18.33 -10.55
C PRO A 282 -22.05 -18.69 -11.14
N ALA A 283 -21.95 -18.81 -12.47
CA ALA A 283 -20.69 -19.08 -13.15
C ALA A 283 -19.67 -17.94 -13.01
N ILE A 284 -20.15 -16.70 -12.90
CA ILE A 284 -19.30 -15.52 -12.67
C ILE A 284 -18.64 -15.64 -11.29
N TRP A 285 -19.44 -15.98 -10.27
CA TRP A 285 -18.98 -16.17 -8.89
C TRP A 285 -17.93 -17.28 -8.78
N TRP A 286 -18.21 -18.43 -9.37
CA TRP A 286 -17.25 -19.54 -9.43
C TRP A 286 -15.98 -19.16 -10.16
N THR A 287 -16.07 -18.39 -11.25
CA THR A 287 -14.88 -17.92 -11.97
C THR A 287 -14.02 -17.02 -11.08
N ILE A 288 -14.60 -16.08 -10.34
CA ILE A 288 -13.89 -15.22 -9.39
C ILE A 288 -13.23 -16.08 -8.30
N THR A 289 -13.98 -16.98 -7.67
CA THR A 289 -13.49 -17.86 -6.60
C THR A 289 -12.34 -18.76 -7.07
N VAL A 290 -12.50 -19.47 -8.19
CA VAL A 290 -11.49 -20.41 -8.70
C VAL A 290 -10.21 -19.68 -9.10
N THR A 291 -10.34 -18.57 -9.84
CA THR A 291 -9.15 -17.78 -10.19
C THR A 291 -8.45 -17.22 -8.94
N CYS A 292 -9.20 -16.83 -7.91
CA CYS A 292 -8.64 -16.39 -6.64
C CYS A 292 -7.89 -17.52 -5.90
N LEU A 293 -8.49 -18.72 -5.82
CA LEU A 293 -7.85 -19.90 -5.26
C LEU A 293 -6.54 -20.22 -5.98
N VAL A 294 -6.56 -20.24 -7.32
CA VAL A 294 -5.36 -20.50 -8.13
C VAL A 294 -4.28 -19.45 -7.89
N ARG A 295 -4.63 -18.15 -7.84
CA ARG A 295 -3.65 -17.09 -7.51
C ARG A 295 -3.03 -17.30 -6.14
N GLY A 296 -3.85 -17.51 -5.09
CA GLY A 296 -3.34 -17.73 -3.75
C GLY A 296 -2.38 -18.93 -3.67
N LEU A 297 -2.77 -20.06 -4.24
CA LEU A 297 -1.94 -21.27 -4.27
C LEU A 297 -0.66 -21.09 -5.11
N ALA A 298 -0.76 -20.44 -6.27
CA ALA A 298 0.38 -20.16 -7.13
C ALA A 298 1.39 -19.22 -6.46
N THR A 299 0.91 -18.17 -5.78
CA THR A 299 1.79 -17.23 -5.05
C THR A 299 2.49 -17.92 -3.89
N VAL A 300 1.79 -18.75 -3.11
CA VAL A 300 2.40 -19.56 -2.03
C VAL A 300 3.47 -20.48 -2.59
N TYR A 301 3.17 -21.19 -3.67
CA TYR A 301 4.09 -22.11 -4.31
C TYR A 301 5.34 -21.39 -4.83
N TRP A 302 5.17 -20.25 -5.50
CA TRP A 302 6.29 -19.47 -6.03
C TRP A 302 7.15 -18.91 -4.90
N PHE A 303 6.54 -18.41 -3.82
CA PHE A 303 7.28 -17.91 -2.66
C PHE A 303 8.17 -19.00 -2.05
N ARG A 304 7.66 -20.24 -1.95
CA ARG A 304 8.42 -21.39 -1.43
C ARG A 304 9.60 -21.81 -2.30
N ARG A 305 9.65 -21.44 -3.59
CA ARG A 305 10.84 -21.68 -4.43
C ARG A 305 12.06 -20.86 -3.98
N GLY A 306 11.87 -19.84 -3.15
CA GLY A 306 12.95 -19.10 -2.52
C GLY A 306 13.79 -18.23 -3.46
N GLY A 307 13.37 -18.01 -4.71
CA GLY A 307 14.07 -17.14 -5.67
C GLY A 307 14.28 -15.72 -5.14
N TRP A 308 13.27 -15.20 -4.42
CA TRP A 308 13.29 -13.88 -3.78
C TRP A 308 14.40 -13.73 -2.72
N LYS A 309 14.87 -14.82 -2.11
CA LYS A 309 15.92 -14.80 -1.06
C LYS A 309 17.28 -14.34 -1.58
N ARG A 310 17.52 -14.49 -2.90
CA ARG A 310 18.82 -14.23 -3.54
C ARG A 310 18.81 -12.96 -4.39
N LYS A 311 17.74 -12.16 -4.32
CA LYS A 311 17.62 -10.98 -5.17
C LYS A 311 18.52 -9.88 -4.65
N ASP A 312 19.59 -9.60 -5.39
CA ASP A 312 20.44 -8.44 -5.13
C ASP A 312 19.82 -7.19 -5.76
N LEU A 313 19.47 -6.22 -4.91
CA LEU A 313 18.95 -4.93 -5.34
C LEU A 313 20.09 -3.94 -5.70
N GLY A 314 21.35 -4.38 -5.60
CA GLY A 314 22.53 -3.56 -5.85
C GLY A 314 22.64 -2.38 -4.89
N ILE A 315 22.14 -2.54 -3.66
CA ILE A 315 22.27 -1.59 -2.57
C ILE A 315 23.45 -2.08 -1.73
N ALA A 316 24.55 -1.32 -1.75
CA ALA A 316 25.71 -1.65 -0.93
C ALA A 316 25.27 -1.72 0.55
N PRO A 317 25.72 -2.73 1.33
CA PRO A 317 25.39 -2.82 2.75
C PRO A 317 25.82 -1.54 3.46
N ALA A 318 25.10 -1.16 4.52
CA ALA A 318 25.36 0.09 5.28
C ALA A 318 26.81 0.23 5.76
N ALA A 319 27.52 -0.90 5.94
CA ALA A 319 28.95 -0.93 6.25
C ALA A 319 29.82 -0.30 5.14
N ASP A 320 29.49 -0.52 3.87
CA ASP A 320 30.21 0.05 2.73
C ASP A 320 29.85 1.53 2.52
N ALA A 321 28.62 1.93 2.86
CA ALA A 321 28.22 3.34 2.83
C ALA A 321 28.91 4.16 3.94
N ALA A 322 29.06 3.61 5.14
CA ALA A 322 29.83 4.23 6.23
C ALA A 322 31.34 4.29 5.93
N ALA A 323 31.88 3.31 5.19
CA ALA A 323 33.26 3.33 4.71
C ALA A 323 33.46 4.33 3.55
N ALA A 324 32.45 4.55 2.72
CA ALA A 324 32.48 5.53 1.62
C ALA A 324 32.29 6.99 2.08
N ASP A 325 31.65 7.22 3.23
CA ASP A 325 31.48 8.52 3.87
C ASP A 325 32.58 8.84 4.92
N ALA A 326 33.62 8.01 5.03
CA ALA A 326 34.80 8.38 5.82
C ALA A 326 35.39 9.68 5.23
N PRO A 327 35.56 10.75 6.04
CA PRO A 327 36.07 12.02 5.51
C PRO A 327 37.43 11.75 4.88
N VAL A 328 37.54 12.08 3.58
CA VAL A 328 38.82 12.12 2.87
C VAL A 328 39.77 12.90 3.76
N ALA A 329 40.81 12.24 4.26
CA ALA A 329 41.81 12.84 5.12
C ALA A 329 42.42 14.03 4.36
N VAL A 330 41.96 15.24 4.70
CA VAL A 330 42.58 16.47 4.24
C VAL A 330 43.94 16.49 4.91
N GLY A 331 44.99 16.27 4.09
CA GLY A 331 46.37 16.38 4.54
C GLY A 331 46.61 17.73 5.23
N PRO A 332 47.55 17.81 6.18
CA PRO A 332 47.73 18.98 7.01
C PRO A 332 47.97 20.21 6.13
N VAL A 333 47.05 21.18 6.22
CA VAL A 333 47.20 22.50 5.62
C VAL A 333 48.35 23.18 6.38
N THR A 334 49.54 23.18 5.78
CA THR A 334 50.64 24.02 6.22
C THR A 334 50.23 25.47 6.03
N ALA A 335 49.90 26.13 7.14
CA ALA A 335 49.62 27.55 7.17
C ALA A 335 50.87 28.32 6.72
N ALA A 336 50.80 29.01 5.59
CA ALA A 336 51.77 30.03 5.22
C ALA A 336 51.61 31.23 6.20
N PRO A 337 52.69 31.81 6.73
CA PRO A 337 52.58 32.93 7.66
C PRO A 337 52.11 34.19 6.91
N VAL A 338 51.14 34.89 7.50
CA VAL A 338 50.71 36.24 7.10
C VAL A 338 51.86 37.23 7.38
N PRO A 339 52.23 38.15 6.46
CA PRO A 339 53.27 39.12 6.72
C PRO A 339 52.76 40.19 7.71
N VAL A 340 53.43 40.29 8.85
CA VAL A 340 53.27 41.39 9.81
C VAL A 340 54.09 42.57 9.29
N ALA A 341 53.42 43.69 8.99
CA ALA A 341 54.10 44.95 8.68
C ALA A 341 54.70 45.53 9.97
N THR A 342 56.02 45.59 10.05
CA THR A 342 56.76 46.32 11.09
C THR A 342 56.94 47.79 10.69
N PRO A 343 56.75 48.76 11.61
CA PRO A 343 57.06 50.15 11.35
C PRO A 343 58.58 50.35 11.27
N GLY A 344 59.04 51.07 10.24
CA GLY A 344 60.44 51.35 9.99
C GLY A 344 61.05 52.24 11.06
N VAL A 345 62.12 51.74 11.70
CA VAL A 345 63.06 52.52 12.49
C VAL A 345 64.47 52.08 12.12
N GLY A 346 65.27 53.06 11.68
CA GLY A 346 66.73 53.05 11.73
C GLY A 346 67.41 53.47 10.41
N PRO A 347 68.62 54.07 10.43
CA PRO A 347 69.43 54.50 11.58
C PRO A 347 69.91 55.97 11.51
N GLU A 348 70.45 56.44 12.63
CA GLU A 348 71.24 57.67 12.77
C GLU A 348 72.61 57.59 12.07
N GLY A 349 73.03 58.72 11.49
CA GLY A 349 74.43 59.21 11.36
C GLY A 349 75.10 59.09 9.97
N PRO A 350 76.07 59.96 9.59
CA PRO A 350 76.60 61.19 10.23
C PRO A 350 76.54 62.46 9.35
N GLU A 351 76.99 63.58 9.94
CA GLU A 351 77.13 64.98 9.45
C GLU A 351 75.97 65.96 9.72
#